data_AF-A0A2U1P1H4-F1
#
_entry.id   AF-A0A2U1P1H4-F1
#
_cell.length_a   1.000
_cell.length_b   1.000
_cell.length_c   1.000
_cell.angle_alpha   90.00
_cell.angle_beta   90.00
_cell.angle_gamma   90.00
#
_symmetry.space_group_name_H-M   'P 1'
#
loop_
_entity.id
_entity.type
_entity.pdbx_description
1 polymer ?
#
loop_
_entity_poly.entity_id
_entity_poly.type
_entity_poly.pdbx_seq_one_letter_code
_entity_poly.pdbx_strand_id
1 'polypeptide(L)'
;MKFSVIRSASPYNIILGRSGLRELRAIPSTLHAMMKFPTPRGIATLVTRAATVLECRKREEEQLLTVDEDELTDRTTLDKEKIAPPTKEIY
;
A
#
# COMPACT_ATOMS: atom_id res chain seq x y z
N MET A 1 -1.02 19.57 13.87
CA MET A 1 -0.73 18.66 12.73
C MET A 1 -1.95 18.52 11.85
N LYS A 2 -1.80 18.63 10.53
CA LYS A 2 -2.83 18.28 9.54
C LYS A 2 -2.35 17.07 8.76
N PHE A 3 -3.24 16.12 8.47
CA PHE A 3 -2.91 14.91 7.71
C PHE A 3 -3.96 14.68 6.61
N SER A 4 -3.53 14.03 5.53
CA SER A 4 -4.44 13.54 4.50
C SER A 4 -4.80 12.10 4.81
N VAL A 5 -6.08 11.76 4.68
CA VAL A 5 -6.55 10.38 4.83
C VAL A 5 -6.86 9.85 3.45
N ILE A 6 -6.18 8.79 3.07
CA ILE A 6 -6.35 8.12 1.78
C ILE A 6 -6.90 6.73 2.07
N ARG A 7 -8.03 6.39 1.44
CA ARG A 7 -8.54 5.02 1.44
C ARG A 7 -7.81 4.24 0.35
N SER A 8 -6.84 3.43 0.77
CA SER A 8 -6.05 2.61 -0.14
C SER A 8 -5.73 1.28 0.54
N ALA A 9 -5.66 0.20 -0.24
CA ALA A 9 -5.13 -1.07 0.19
C ALA A 9 -3.60 -0.95 0.28
N SER A 10 -3.08 -0.21 1.26
CA SER A 10 -1.64 -0.06 1.52
C SER A 10 -1.21 -0.99 2.66
N PRO A 11 0.00 -1.59 2.62
CA PRO A 11 0.49 -2.38 3.75
C PRO A 11 0.88 -1.45 4.93
N TYR A 12 0.91 -0.14 4.72
CA TYR A 12 1.27 0.88 5.68
C TYR A 12 0.04 1.68 6.13
N ASN A 13 -0.14 1.79 7.45
CA ASN A 13 -1.24 2.58 8.01
C ASN A 13 -0.97 4.09 8.00
N ILE A 14 0.30 4.49 8.10
CA ILE A 14 0.72 5.90 8.22
C ILE A 14 2.05 6.08 7.49
N ILE A 15 2.13 7.12 6.66
CA ILE A 15 3.39 7.59 6.06
C ILE A 15 3.74 8.94 6.69
N LEU A 16 4.81 8.95 7.49
CA LEU A 16 5.30 10.17 8.12
C LEU A 16 6.39 10.81 7.28
N GLY A 17 6.03 11.90 6.61
CA GLY A 17 7.01 12.77 5.95
C GLY A 17 7.84 13.59 6.94
N ARG A 18 8.78 14.37 6.40
CA ARG A 18 9.67 15.27 7.17
C ARG A 18 8.91 16.24 8.07
N SER A 19 7.78 16.78 7.61
CA SER A 19 6.93 17.67 8.39
C SER A 19 6.37 17.00 9.64
N GLY A 20 5.88 15.76 9.51
CA GLY A 20 5.37 14.97 10.63
C GLY A 20 6.48 14.63 11.64
N LEU A 21 7.64 14.21 11.15
CA LEU A 21 8.80 13.95 12.03
C LEU A 21 9.24 15.21 12.79
N ARG A 22 9.27 16.37 12.12
CA ARG A 22 9.60 17.65 12.76
C ARG A 22 8.58 18.06 13.82
N GLU A 23 7.29 17.93 13.52
CA GLU A 23 6.22 18.32 14.43
C GLU A 23 6.20 17.42 15.68
N LEU A 24 6.43 16.12 15.51
CA LEU A 24 6.58 15.16 16.60
C LEU A 24 7.89 15.35 17.38
N ARG A 25 8.86 16.12 16.86
CA ARG A 25 10.24 16.15 17.37
C ARG A 25 10.82 14.74 17.48
N ALA A 26 10.54 13.93 16.46
CA ALA A 26 10.91 12.54 16.42
C ALA A 26 12.42 12.39 16.16
N ILE A 27 13.03 11.44 16.85
CA ILE A 27 14.43 11.02 16.70
C ILE A 27 14.40 9.58 16.17
N PRO A 28 14.44 9.38 14.83
CA PRO A 28 14.53 8.06 14.24
C PRO A 28 15.98 7.55 14.26
N SER A 29 16.13 6.24 14.42
CA SER A 29 17.39 5.52 14.29
C SER A 29 17.17 4.31 13.39
N THR A 30 17.72 4.38 12.19
CA THR A 30 17.67 3.28 11.21
C THR A 30 18.46 2.08 11.70
N LEU A 31 19.66 2.29 12.25
CA LEU A 31 20.52 1.25 12.79
C LEU A 31 19.80 0.37 13.82
N HIS A 32 19.01 0.99 14.69
CA HIS A 32 18.29 0.27 15.74
C HIS A 32 16.82 -0.01 15.40
N ALA A 33 16.38 0.35 14.19
CA ALA A 33 14.98 0.30 13.76
C ALA A 33 14.00 0.86 14.83
N MET A 34 14.37 2.00 15.42
CA MET A 34 13.64 2.63 16.52
C MET A 34 13.36 4.10 16.22
N MET A 35 12.30 4.64 16.82
CA MET A 35 12.00 6.07 16.79
C MET A 35 11.50 6.53 18.15
N LYS A 36 12.05 7.63 18.66
CA LYS A 36 11.60 8.25 19.91
C LYS A 36 10.94 9.58 19.64
N PHE A 37 9.94 9.96 20.42
CA PHE A 37 9.36 11.29 20.36
C PHE A 37 8.75 11.70 21.71
N PRO A 38 8.78 13.00 22.07
CA PRO A 38 8.15 13.51 23.27
C PRO A 38 6.62 13.38 23.21
N THR A 39 6.03 13.09 24.35
CA THR A 39 4.60 13.07 24.62
C THR A 39 4.33 13.82 25.93
N PRO A 40 3.09 14.25 26.20
CA PRO A 40 2.76 14.93 27.47
C PRO A 40 3.10 14.11 28.73
N ARG A 41 3.24 12.79 28.61
CA ARG A 41 3.54 11.87 29.71
C ARG A 41 4.99 11.40 29.76
N GLY A 42 5.87 11.90 28.90
CA GLY A 42 7.26 11.46 28.79
C GLY A 42 7.67 11.12 27.36
N ILE A 43 8.61 10.22 27.16
CA ILE A 43 9.11 9.85 25.82
C ILE A 43 8.46 8.55 25.37
N ALA A 44 7.77 8.58 24.23
CA ALA A 44 7.33 7.38 23.55
C ALA A 44 8.46 6.81 22.70
N THR A 45 8.62 5.49 22.71
CA THR A 45 9.58 4.76 21.87
C THR A 45 8.82 3.77 21.00
N LEU A 46 8.94 3.93 19.69
CA LEU A 46 8.51 2.97 18.70
C LEU A 46 9.69 2.04 18.40
N VAL A 47 9.48 0.73 18.56
CA VAL A 47 10.47 -0.30 18.31
C VAL A 47 9.93 -1.23 17.24
N THR A 48 10.71 -1.40 16.19
CA THR A 48 10.35 -2.30 15.10
C THR A 48 10.69 -3.74 15.48
N ARG A 49 9.77 -4.67 15.22
CA ARG A 49 10.02 -6.11 15.38
C ARG A 49 10.17 -6.75 14.00
N ALA A 50 11.12 -7.67 13.87
CA ALA A 50 11.40 -8.35 12.61
C ALA A 50 10.14 -9.03 12.02
N ALA A 51 9.32 -9.67 12.86
CA ALA A 51 8.07 -10.29 12.42
C ALA A 51 7.11 -9.30 11.73
N THR A 52 6.93 -8.11 12.30
CA THR A 52 6.06 -7.07 11.73
C THR A 52 6.60 -6.54 10.40
N VAL A 53 7.93 -6.40 10.27
CA VAL A 53 8.56 -5.98 9.01
C VAL A 53 8.37 -7.02 7.92
N LEU A 54 8.56 -8.30 8.26
CA LEU A 54 8.38 -9.40 7.31
C LEU A 54 6.92 -9.51 6.85
N GLU A 55 5.97 -9.33 7.77
CA GLU A 55 4.55 -9.31 7.42
C GLU A 55 4.21 -8.14 6.48
N CYS A 56 4.70 -6.93 6.78
CA CYS A 56 4.51 -5.78 5.89
C CYS A 56 5.13 -6.02 4.51
N ARG A 57 6.33 -6.57 4.44
CA ARG A 57 6.99 -6.92 3.17
C ARG A 57 6.19 -7.95 2.38
N LYS A 58 5.73 -9.02 3.03
CA LYS A 58 4.92 -10.06 2.38
C LYS A 58 3.63 -9.48 1.80
N ARG A 59 2.95 -8.59 2.54
CA ARG A 59 1.75 -7.90 2.06
C ARG A 59 2.06 -6.95 0.90
N GLU A 60 3.22 -6.28 0.92
CA GLU A 60 3.67 -5.42 -0.17
C GLU A 60 3.93 -6.23 -1.45
N GLU A 61 4.58 -7.40 -1.32
CA GLU A 61 4.78 -8.36 -2.42
C GLU A 61 3.45 -8.90 -2.96
N GLU A 62 2.52 -9.30 -2.09
CA GLU A 62 1.18 -9.76 -2.48
C GLU A 62 0.41 -8.68 -3.25
N GLN A 63 0.51 -7.41 -2.82
CA GLN A 63 -0.14 -6.30 -3.51
C GLN A 63 0.48 -6.00 -4.88
N LEU A 64 1.80 -6.14 -5.02
CA LEU A 64 2.48 -6.01 -6.31
C LEU A 64 2.02 -7.09 -7.32
N LEU A 65 1.83 -8.33 -6.85
CA LEU A 65 1.38 -9.45 -7.70
C LEU A 65 -0.09 -9.34 -8.12
N THR A 66 -0.93 -8.66 -7.34
CA THR A 66 -2.35 -8.44 -7.72
C THR A 66 -2.55 -7.35 -8.77
N VAL A 67 -1.60 -6.44 -8.98
CA VAL A 67 -1.73 -5.38 -10.00
C VAL A 67 -1.70 -5.96 -11.42
N ASP A 68 -1.01 -7.10 -11.63
CA ASP A 68 -0.89 -7.76 -12.93
C ASP A 68 -2.17 -8.53 -13.36
N GLU A 69 -3.02 -8.95 -12.41
CA GLU A 69 -4.26 -9.69 -12.69
C GLU A 69 -5.47 -8.76 -12.98
N ASP A 70 -5.48 -7.56 -12.39
CA ASP A 70 -6.55 -6.56 -12.62
C ASP A 70 -6.35 -5.79 -13.94
N GLU A 71 -5.13 -5.68 -14.48
CA GLU A 71 -4.89 -5.12 -15.82
C GLU A 71 -5.18 -6.13 -16.96
N LEU A 72 -5.23 -7.43 -16.67
CA LEU A 72 -5.54 -8.47 -17.66
C LEU A 72 -7.04 -8.77 -17.78
N THR A 73 -7.81 -8.49 -16.73
CA THR A 73 -9.26 -8.75 -16.72
C THR A 73 -10.08 -7.67 -17.44
N ASP A 74 -9.61 -6.41 -17.53
CA ASP A 74 -10.30 -5.35 -18.29
C ASP A 74 -10.17 -5.51 -19.82
N ARG A 75 -9.07 -6.11 -20.30
CA ARG A 75 -8.91 -6.39 -21.75
C ARG A 75 -9.79 -7.55 -22.22
N THR A 76 -10.05 -8.52 -21.36
CA THR A 76 -10.76 -9.75 -21.76
C THR A 76 -12.28 -9.55 -21.86
N THR A 77 -12.82 -8.47 -21.27
CA THR A 77 -14.26 -8.14 -21.33
C THR A 77 -14.68 -7.37 -22.59
N LEU A 78 -13.78 -6.66 -23.26
CA LEU A 78 -14.09 -5.94 -24.51
C LEU A 78 -13.98 -6.81 -25.77
N ASP A 79 -13.22 -7.92 -25.72
CA ASP A 79 -13.00 -8.78 -26.90
C ASP A 79 -14.11 -9.83 -27.12
N LYS A 80 -14.98 -10.07 -26.14
CA LYS A 80 -16.05 -11.08 -26.24
C LYS A 80 -17.34 -10.60 -26.92
N GLU A 81 -17.49 -9.31 -27.22
CA GLU A 81 -18.71 -8.76 -27.83
C GLU A 81 -18.65 -8.63 -29.38
N LYS A 82 -17.63 -9.19 -30.05
CA LYS A 82 -17.47 -9.06 -31.52
C LYS A 82 -17.37 -10.34 -32.33
N ILE A 83 -17.82 -11.48 -31.81
CA ILE A 83 -17.88 -12.73 -32.60
C ILE A 83 -19.33 -13.25 -32.59
N ALA A 84 -20.20 -12.54 -33.30
CA ALA A 84 -21.44 -13.13 -33.79
C ALA A 84 -21.10 -13.95 -35.06
N PRO A 85 -21.45 -15.25 -35.14
CA PRO A 85 -21.13 -16.08 -36.30
C PRO A 85 -22.00 -15.68 -37.52
N PRO A 86 -21.46 -15.75 -38.74
CA PRO A 86 -22.23 -15.46 -39.95
C PRO A 86 -23.15 -16.65 -40.28
N THR A 87 -24.46 -16.48 -40.14
CA THR A 87 -25.44 -17.41 -40.73
C THR A 87 -25.52 -17.16 -42.24
N LYS A 88 -25.05 -18.16 -42.99
CA LYS A 88 -25.29 -18.28 -44.43
C LYS A 88 -26.69 -18.87 -44.65
N GLU A 89 -27.55 -18.14 -45.34
CA GLU A 89 -28.69 -18.66 -46.14
C GLU A 89 -28.64 -17.85 -47.45
N ILE A 90 -28.05 -18.35 -48.54
CA ILE A 90 -28.68 -19.14 -49.61
C ILE A 90 -30.12 -18.69 -49.92
N TYR A 91 -30.27 -17.76 -50.87
CA TYR A 91 -30.94 -17.96 -52.17
C TYR A 91 -30.44 -16.91 -53.17
#